data_AF-A0A953S9W1-F1
#
_entry.id   AF-A0A953S9W1-F1
#
_cell.length_a   1.000
_cell.length_b   1.000
_cell.length_c   1.000
_cell.angle_alpha   90.00
_cell.angle_beta   90.00
_cell.angle_gamma   90.00
#
_symmetry.space_group_name_H-M   'P 1'
#
loop_
_entity.id
_entity.type
_entity.pdbx_description
1 polymer ?
#
loop_
_entity_poly.entity_id
_entity_poly.type
_entity_poly.pdbx_seq_one_letter_code
_entity_poly.pdbx_strand_id
1 'polypeptide(L)' 'MKHKYEIFEKFPDGSSLWRDSIPGFETTRLRLRELAQKSENQFYAINLTTGEVLAFDSERDAHGFRAPSKTERRSKSQAA' A
#
# COMPACT_ATOMS: atom_id res chain seq x y z
N MET A 1 12.95 0.39 -25.44
CA MET A 1 13.32 -0.57 -24.37
C MET A 1 12.07 -0.87 -23.55
N LYS A 2 11.81 -2.12 -23.17
CA LYS A 2 10.70 -2.40 -22.24
C LYS A 2 11.11 -1.92 -20.85
N HIS A 3 10.31 -1.05 -20.24
CA HIS A 3 10.52 -0.59 -18.86
C HIS A 3 10.56 -1.80 -17.93
N LYS A 4 11.61 -1.92 -17.10
CA LYS A 4 11.70 -2.96 -16.08
C LYS A 4 11.14 -2.44 -14.78
N TYR A 5 10.40 -3.29 -14.08
CA TYR A 5 9.82 -2.99 -12.80
C TYR A 5 10.30 -3.98 -11.76
N GLU A 6 10.54 -3.50 -10.55
CA GLU A 6 10.75 -4.35 -9.38
C GLU A 6 9.54 -4.29 -8.48
N ILE A 7 9.02 -5.45 -8.10
CA ILE A 7 7.83 -5.58 -7.25
C ILE A 7 8.28 -5.79 -5.81
N PHE A 8 7.63 -5.06 -4.92
CA PHE A 8 7.82 -5.15 -3.48
C PHE A 8 6.46 -5.41 -2.80
N GLU A 9 6.52 -6.16 -1.72
CA GLU A 9 5.44 -6.28 -0.75
C GLU A 9 5.77 -5.42 0.47
N LYS A 10 4.80 -4.63 0.92
CA LYS A 10 4.91 -3.79 2.10
C LYS A 10 4.08 -4.39 3.23
N PHE A 11 4.74 -4.67 4.33
CA PHE A 11 4.11 -5.22 5.54
C PHE A 11 3.52 -4.10 6.41
N PRO A 12 2.59 -4.44 7.34
CA PRO A 12 1.98 -3.47 8.24
C PRO A 12 2.96 -2.74 9.17
N ASP A 13 4.12 -3.34 9.43
CA ASP A 13 5.21 -2.72 10.21
C ASP A 13 6.01 -1.68 9.40
N GLY A 14 5.69 -1.50 8.12
CA GLY A 14 6.34 -0.58 7.20
C GLY A 14 7.56 -1.15 6.49
N SER A 15 8.00 -2.37 6.84
CA SER A 15 9.08 -3.05 6.14
C SER A 15 8.65 -3.48 4.73
N SER A 16 9.61 -3.66 3.83
CA SER A 16 9.33 -4.08 2.45
C SER A 16 10.21 -5.26 2.04
N LEU A 17 9.59 -6.23 1.37
CA LEU A 17 10.25 -7.41 0.81
C LEU A 17 10.20 -7.37 -0.71
N TRP A 18 11.36 -7.53 -1.34
CA TRP A 18 11.46 -7.71 -2.78
C TRP A 18 10.82 -9.04 -3.19
N ARG A 19 9.98 -9.01 -4.24
CA ARG A 19 9.23 -10.19 -4.70
C ARG A 19 9.63 -10.64 -6.10
N ASP A 20 9.80 -9.71 -7.03
CA ASP A 20 10.02 -10.07 -8.44
C ASP A 20 10.60 -8.91 -9.26
N SER A 21 11.16 -9.21 -10.44
CA SER A 21 11.59 -8.23 -11.44
C SER A 21 11.00 -8.58 -12.81
N ILE A 22 10.16 -7.69 -13.34
CA ILE A 22 9.32 -7.98 -14.50
C ILE A 22 9.46 -6.90 -15.58
N PRO A 23 9.65 -7.27 -16.86
CA PRO A 23 9.61 -6.31 -17.95
C PRO A 23 8.17 -6.00 -18.36
N GLY A 24 7.87 -4.71 -18.55
CA GLY A 24 6.62 -4.21 -19.10
C GLY A 24 5.59 -3.81 -18.06
N PHE A 25 4.89 -2.70 -18.35
CA PHE A 25 3.90 -2.11 -17.45
C PHE A 25 2.68 -3.00 -17.24
N GLU A 26 2.10 -3.55 -18.32
CA GLU A 26 0.88 -4.35 -18.23
C GLU A 26 1.08 -5.64 -17.44
N THR A 27 2.18 -6.35 -17.68
CA THR A 27 2.56 -7.55 -16.92
C THR A 27 2.77 -7.22 -15.44
N THR A 28 3.42 -6.10 -15.15
CA THR A 28 3.64 -5.63 -13.77
C THR A 28 2.32 -5.34 -13.07
N ARG A 29 1.40 -4.64 -13.73
CA ARG A 29 0.06 -4.32 -13.19
C ARG A 29 -0.77 -5.58 -12.94
N LEU A 30 -0.74 -6.54 -13.87
CA LEU A 30 -1.41 -7.83 -13.69
C LEU A 30 -0.83 -8.57 -12.48
N ARG A 31 0.50 -8.60 -12.35
CA ARG A 31 1.16 -9.30 -11.24
C ARG A 31 0.86 -8.67 -9.88
N LEU A 32 0.86 -7.34 -9.78
CA LEU A 32 0.46 -6.64 -8.56
C LEU A 32 -0.96 -7.03 -8.13
N ARG A 33 -1.90 -7.10 -9.09
CA ARG A 33 -3.27 -7.52 -8.82
C ARG A 33 -3.37 -8.97 -8.33
N GLU A 34 -2.63 -9.90 -8.96
CA GLU A 34 -2.59 -11.30 -8.54
C GLU A 34 -2.02 -11.46 -7.11
N LEU A 35 -0.99 -10.69 -6.78
CA LEU A 35 -0.37 -10.71 -5.45
C LEU A 35 -1.31 -10.13 -4.39
N ALA A 36 -1.93 -8.99 -4.68
CA ALA A 36 -2.91 -8.35 -3.80
C ALA A 36 -4.22 -9.16 -3.63
N GLN A 37 -4.48 -10.16 -4.48
CA GLN A 37 -5.58 -11.10 -4.28
C GLN A 37 -5.23 -12.23 -3.30
N LYS A 38 -3.95 -12.56 -3.15
CA LYS A 38 -3.45 -13.70 -2.36
C LYS A 38 -2.98 -13.32 -0.95
N SER A 39 -2.77 -12.03 -0.70
CA SER A 39 -2.27 -11.49 0.56
C SER A 39 -3.03 -10.22 0.92
N GLU A 40 -3.11 -9.92 2.22
CA GLU A 40 -3.68 -8.68 2.75
C GLU A 40 -2.64 -7.54 2.78
N ASN A 41 -1.38 -7.84 2.47
CA ASN A 41 -0.31 -6.85 2.41
C ASN A 41 -0.44 -5.96 1.16
N GLN A 42 0.14 -4.76 1.25
CA GLN A 42 0.21 -3.84 0.11
C GLN A 42 1.31 -4.27 -0.85
N PHE A 43 1.09 -4.12 -2.15
CA PHE A 43 2.10 -4.38 -3.17
C PHE A 43 2.29 -3.15 -4.04
N TYR A 44 3.56 -2.85 -4.35
CA TYR A 44 3.92 -1.76 -5.24
C TYR A 44 5.08 -2.18 -6.13
N ALA A 45 5.27 -1.47 -7.24
CA ALA A 45 6.37 -1.68 -8.16
C ALA A 45 7.13 -0.38 -8.43
N ILE A 46 8.43 -0.47 -8.67
CA ILE A 46 9.27 0.68 -9.03
C ILE A 46 9.74 0.50 -10.47
N ASN A 47 9.49 1.49 -11.33
CA ASN A 47 10.06 1.55 -12.68
C ASN A 47 11.55 1.87 -12.57
N LEU A 48 12.42 0.94 -12.95
CA LEU A 48 13.87 1.12 -12.87
C LEU A 48 14.41 2.18 -13.84
N THR A 49 13.63 2.58 -14.83
CA THR A 49 14.03 3.63 -15.79
C THR A 49 13.68 5.02 -15.28
N THR A 50 12.48 5.20 -14.72
CA THR A 50 11.94 6.51 -14.34
C THR A 50 11.97 6.77 -12.83
N GLY A 51 12.12 5.73 -12.02
CA GLY A 51 11.98 5.79 -10.56
C GLY A 51 10.53 5.88 -10.09
N GLU A 52 9.56 5.87 -11.01
CA GLU A 52 8.14 6.00 -10.68
C GLU A 52 7.62 4.78 -9.93
N VAL A 53 6.78 5.03 -8.92
CA VAL A 53 6.14 4.00 -8.10
C VAL A 53 4.73 3.74 -8.61
N LEU A 54 4.44 2.48 -8.89
CA LEU A 54 3.12 1.97 -9.23
C LEU A 54 2.59 1.19 -8.04
N ALA A 55 1.65 1.76 -7.28
CA ALA A 55 0.96 1.04 -6.21
C ALA A 55 -0.36 0.45 -6.72
N PHE A 56 -0.74 -0.72 -6.19
CA PHE A 56 -2.10 -1.23 -6.35
C PHE A 56 -2.85 -1.04 -5.04
N ASP A 57 -3.62 0.04 -4.97
CA ASP A 57 -4.54 0.26 -3.86
C ASP A 57 -5.72 -0.69 -4.01
N SER A 58 -5.69 -1.79 -3.28
CA SER A 58 -6.87 -2.62 -3.09
C SER A 58 -7.85 -1.79 -2.26
N GLU A 59 -9.08 -1.58 -2.75
CA GLU A 59 -10.17 -0.85 -2.04
C GLU A 59 -10.45 -1.36 -0.61
N ARG A 60 -9.84 -2.49 -0.21
CA ARG A 60 -9.83 -2.99 1.16
C ARG A 60 -9.16 -2.06 2.18
N ASP A 61 -8.33 -1.11 1.74
CA ASP A 61 -7.78 -0.06 2.61
C ASP A 61 -8.87 0.90 3.17
N ALA A 62 -10.06 0.95 2.56
CA ALA A 62 -11.15 1.82 3.00
C ALA A 62 -11.83 1.38 4.32
N HIS A 63 -11.61 0.14 4.78
CA HIS A 63 -12.26 -0.38 5.99
C HIS A 63 -11.34 -0.49 7.23
N GLY A 64 -10.04 -0.22 7.10
CA GLY A 64 -9.06 -0.47 8.17
C GLY A 64 -8.70 0.71 9.07
N PHE A 65 -8.83 1.95 8.59
CA PHE A 65 -8.41 3.13 9.36
C PHE A 65 -9.55 4.12 9.53
N ARG A 66 -10.60 3.73 10.26
CA ARG A 66 -11.38 4.71 10.99
C ARG A 66 -10.48 5.22 12.12
N ALA A 67 -9.71 6.27 11.83
CA ALA A 67 -9.04 7.04 12.86
C ALA A 67 -10.06 7.31 13.97
N PRO A 68 -9.74 7.05 15.25
CA PRO A 68 -10.65 7.39 16.32
C PRO A 68 -10.85 8.91 16.24
N SER A 69 -12.04 9.32 15.83
CA SER A 69 -12.47 10.71 15.92
C SER A 69 -12.38 11.06 17.39
N LYS A 70 -11.31 11.81 17.75
CA LYS A 70 -11.11 12.36 19.09
C LYS A 70 -12.41 13.03 19.49
N THR A 71 -13.15 12.38 20.38
CA THR A 71 -14.32 13.00 21.01
C THR A 71 -13.75 13.91 22.07
N GLU A 72 -13.35 15.11 21.66
CA GLU A 72 -13.16 16.23 22.57
C GLU A 72 -14.55 16.66 23.05
N ARG A 73 -14.95 16.28 24.29
CA ARG A 73 -15.93 17.06 25.06
C ARG A 73 -15.66 17.00 26.57
N ARG A 74 -15.02 18.08 27.01
CA ARG A 74 -15.36 18.92 28.18
C ARG A 74 -15.15 18.34 29.58
N SER A 75 -14.06 18.78 30.21
CA SER A 75 -13.89 18.83 31.66
C SER A 75 -15.07 19.56 32.31
N LYS A 76 -15.76 18.88 33.23
CA LYS A 76 -16.72 19.50 34.16
C LYS A 76 -16.03 19.64 35.50
N SER A 77 -15.53 20.84 35.79
CA SER A 77 -15.17 21.24 37.14
C SER A 77 -16.19 22.28 37.60
N GLN A 78 -17.03 21.89 38.54
CA GLN A 78 -17.76 22.85 39.36
C GLN A 78 -17.82 22.28 40.77
N ALA A 79 -17.00 22.85 41.65
CA ALA A 79 -17.04 22.66 43.08
C ALA A 79 -18.22 23.45 43.66
N ALA A 80 -18.83 22.89 44.70
CA ALA A 80 -19.72 23.59 45.63
C ALA A 80 -19.08 23.50 47.01
#